data_AF-A0A1H6NWP5-F1
#
_entry.id   AF-A0A1H6NWP5-F1
#
_cell.length_a   1.000
_cell.length_b   1.000
_cell.length_c   1.000
_cell.angle_alpha   90.00
_cell.angle_beta   90.00
_cell.angle_gamma   90.00
#
_symmetry.space_group_name_H-M   'P 1'
#
loop_
_entity.id
_entity.type
_entity.pdbx_description
1 polymer ?
#
loop_
_entity_poly.entity_id
_entity_poly.type
_entity_poly.pdbx_seq_one_letter_code
_entity_poly.pdbx_strand_id
1 'polypeptide(L)'
;MNVLIFPSSVDESVRLAADARRSGDVVIGSSSLAVDPNAAFFDRWEHLPYLGEQDFLTKLCELIEREGIQEIATPHSPTYLALEQSLPRILPGVSLRGTSPYGAQMERVSRANAEGARCALIVDGIADKENSIPVGLLSAILAQADQIHGECTKEKLLAICGIFSDSPRGDVIEIGSLFGKSAYVLNRLATHFGVGATLAVDPWDMETSVQKDSSVLIQQYTRVWDWNRIFDGFLLTMQACCCGDFNYIRASSMSAYGQYDGGAVVVSEQFGRTELAGSIAILHIDGNHDESAVRLDFDLWAQKLAPGGWIIFDDYEWTHGDGPKVVADEVVGKYAGFVERKFVAGGALFVKMSSTG
;
A
#
# COMPACT_ATOMS: atom_id res chain seq x y z
N MET A 1 -30.68 6.56 -10.07
CA MET A 1 -31.69 5.48 -9.99
C MET A 1 -32.03 5.27 -8.51
N ASN A 2 -33.01 4.43 -8.18
CA ASN A 2 -33.34 4.08 -6.80
C ASN A 2 -32.79 2.69 -6.50
N VAL A 3 -31.91 2.62 -5.51
CA VAL A 3 -31.18 1.40 -5.15
C VAL A 3 -31.57 1.00 -3.74
N LEU A 4 -31.97 -0.25 -3.57
CA LEU A 4 -32.18 -0.85 -2.26
C LEU A 4 -30.88 -1.48 -1.76
N ILE A 5 -30.46 -1.16 -0.54
CA ILE A 5 -29.35 -1.82 0.15
C ILE A 5 -29.91 -2.64 1.31
N PHE A 6 -29.83 -3.96 1.18
CA PHE A 6 -30.38 -4.91 2.15
C PHE A 6 -29.45 -6.10 2.38
N PRO A 7 -29.13 -6.49 3.63
CA PRO A 7 -29.42 -5.76 4.86
C PRO A 7 -28.51 -4.54 5.01
N SER A 8 -29.08 -3.42 5.46
CA SER A 8 -28.37 -2.15 5.73
C SER A 8 -27.58 -2.18 7.04
N SER A 9 -27.89 -3.12 7.93
CA SER A 9 -27.23 -3.31 9.22
C SER A 9 -25.81 -3.90 9.16
N VAL A 10 -25.28 -4.15 7.97
CA VAL A 10 -23.89 -4.62 7.76
C VAL A 10 -23.00 -3.44 7.42
N ASP A 11 -21.80 -3.35 7.99
CA ASP A 11 -20.88 -2.21 7.81
C ASP A 11 -20.59 -1.90 6.33
N GLU A 12 -20.41 -2.93 5.51
CA GLU A 12 -20.16 -2.79 4.07
C GLU A 12 -21.34 -2.12 3.33
N SER A 13 -22.56 -2.22 3.87
CA SER A 13 -23.74 -1.55 3.30
C SER A 13 -23.62 -0.03 3.37
N VAL A 14 -22.92 0.51 4.37
CA VAL A 14 -22.64 1.95 4.48
C VAL A 14 -21.70 2.41 3.35
N ARG A 15 -20.70 1.58 3.01
CA ARG A 15 -19.80 1.86 1.88
C ARG A 15 -20.54 1.81 0.55
N LEU A 16 -21.34 0.75 0.33
CA LEU A 16 -22.18 0.63 -0.86
C LEU A 16 -23.16 1.81 -1.00
N ALA A 17 -23.71 2.32 0.11
CA ALA A 17 -24.56 3.51 0.12
C ALA A 17 -23.80 4.76 -0.32
N ALA A 18 -22.61 4.97 0.23
CA ALA A 18 -21.76 6.10 -0.16
C ALA A 18 -21.38 6.03 -1.64
N ASP A 19 -21.09 4.85 -2.17
CA ASP A 19 -20.71 4.64 -3.57
C ASP A 19 -21.89 4.90 -4.51
N ALA A 20 -23.06 4.36 -4.21
CA ALA A 20 -24.28 4.60 -4.98
C ALA A 20 -24.65 6.09 -5.02
N ARG A 21 -24.52 6.81 -3.90
CA ARG A 21 -24.72 8.28 -3.87
C ARG A 21 -23.75 9.03 -4.76
N ARG A 22 -22.46 8.64 -4.77
CA ARG A 22 -21.47 9.27 -5.67
C ARG A 22 -21.81 9.04 -7.14
N SER A 23 -22.53 7.97 -7.46
CA SER A 23 -23.09 7.70 -8.80
C SER A 23 -24.41 8.44 -9.09
N GLY A 24 -24.93 9.24 -8.14
CA GLY A 24 -26.18 9.98 -8.30
C GLY A 24 -27.45 9.15 -8.03
N ASP A 25 -27.33 8.00 -7.36
CA ASP A 25 -28.48 7.20 -6.96
C ASP A 25 -29.13 7.71 -5.66
N VAL A 26 -30.44 7.49 -5.57
CA VAL A 26 -31.20 7.57 -4.31
C VAL A 26 -31.08 6.23 -3.63
N VAL A 27 -30.64 6.24 -2.38
CA VAL A 27 -30.29 5.02 -1.63
C VAL A 27 -31.31 4.75 -0.54
N ILE A 28 -32.05 3.65 -0.70
CA ILE A 28 -32.99 3.13 0.28
C ILE A 28 -32.29 2.04 1.07
N GLY A 29 -32.15 2.20 2.39
CA GLY A 29 -31.66 1.16 3.28
C GLY A 29 -32.81 0.31 3.79
N SER A 30 -32.57 -0.98 4.00
CA SER A 30 -33.51 -1.81 4.74
C SER A 30 -32.83 -2.86 5.59
N SER A 31 -33.40 -3.23 6.74
CA SER A 31 -32.96 -4.41 7.49
C SER A 31 -34.13 -5.04 8.26
N SER A 32 -33.88 -6.24 8.79
CA SER A 32 -34.82 -7.01 9.62
C SER A 32 -34.66 -6.73 11.11
N LEU A 33 -33.89 -5.71 11.47
CA LEU A 33 -33.67 -5.33 12.85
C LEU A 33 -34.70 -4.28 13.29
N ALA A 34 -35.16 -4.41 14.53
CA ALA A 34 -36.02 -3.40 15.15
C ALA A 34 -35.30 -2.04 15.31
N VAL A 35 -33.98 -2.08 15.50
CA VAL A 35 -33.12 -0.91 15.53
C VAL A 35 -31.91 -1.20 14.65
N ASP A 36 -31.77 -0.44 13.57
CA ASP A 36 -30.65 -0.53 12.66
C ASP A 36 -29.62 0.57 12.99
N PRO A 37 -28.40 0.22 13.41
CA PRO A 37 -27.38 1.20 13.75
C PRO A 37 -26.97 2.06 12.55
N ASN A 38 -27.18 1.57 11.33
CA ASN A 38 -26.75 2.23 10.10
C ASN A 38 -27.88 3.01 9.41
N ALA A 39 -29.11 3.01 9.92
CA ALA A 39 -30.27 3.63 9.25
C ALA A 39 -30.02 5.08 8.81
N ALA A 40 -29.28 5.86 9.60
CA ALA A 40 -28.98 7.26 9.33
C ALA A 40 -28.07 7.47 8.09
N PHE A 41 -27.42 6.43 7.59
CA PHE A 41 -26.57 6.49 6.40
C PHE A 41 -27.35 6.30 5.10
N PHE A 42 -28.67 6.22 5.11
CA PHE A 42 -29.52 6.02 3.93
C PHE A 42 -30.48 7.20 3.74
N ASP A 43 -30.88 7.48 2.50
CA ASP A 43 -31.77 8.62 2.21
C ASP A 43 -33.18 8.35 2.75
N ARG A 44 -33.56 7.08 2.74
CA ARG A 44 -34.73 6.52 3.43
C ARG A 44 -34.36 5.16 4.01
N TRP A 45 -35.05 4.76 5.08
CA TRP A 45 -34.84 3.48 5.73
C TRP A 45 -36.17 2.78 5.99
N GLU A 46 -36.22 1.47 5.72
CA GLU A 46 -37.43 0.65 5.75
C GLU A 46 -37.18 -0.69 6.43
N HIS A 47 -38.16 -1.17 7.18
CA HIS A 47 -38.08 -2.51 7.78
C HIS A 47 -38.52 -3.58 6.78
N LEU A 48 -37.73 -4.64 6.62
CA LEU A 48 -38.10 -5.86 5.90
C LEU A 48 -38.04 -7.07 6.85
N PRO A 49 -38.97 -8.04 6.78
CA PRO A 49 -38.89 -9.27 7.57
C PRO A 49 -37.57 -10.01 7.41
N TYR A 50 -37.28 -10.99 8.27
CA TYR A 50 -36.12 -11.86 8.04
C TYR A 50 -36.31 -12.63 6.74
N LEU A 51 -35.22 -12.88 6.02
CA LEU A 51 -35.21 -13.58 4.72
C LEU A 51 -35.94 -14.94 4.73
N GLY A 52 -35.99 -15.62 5.89
CA GLY A 52 -36.67 -16.90 6.07
C GLY A 52 -38.16 -16.81 6.42
N GLU A 53 -38.71 -15.61 6.63
CA GLU A 53 -40.13 -15.41 6.94
C GLU A 53 -41.00 -15.47 5.69
N GLN A 54 -42.23 -15.96 5.85
CA GLN A 54 -43.14 -16.24 4.74
C GLN A 54 -43.56 -14.99 3.95
N ASP A 55 -43.61 -13.84 4.62
CA ASP A 55 -44.04 -12.57 4.05
C ASP A 55 -42.88 -11.71 3.50
N PHE A 56 -41.63 -12.16 3.64
CA PHE A 56 -40.44 -11.42 3.19
C PHE A 56 -40.55 -10.98 1.73
N LEU A 57 -40.83 -11.92 0.82
CA LEU A 57 -40.89 -11.62 -0.62
C LEU A 57 -42.05 -10.67 -0.96
N THR A 58 -43.20 -10.84 -0.31
CA THR A 58 -44.35 -9.94 -0.47
C THR A 58 -43.99 -8.53 -0.04
N LYS A 59 -43.36 -8.38 1.14
CA LYS A 59 -42.92 -7.08 1.67
C LYS A 59 -41.82 -6.44 0.83
N LEU A 60 -40.93 -7.25 0.27
CA LEU A 60 -39.90 -6.79 -0.67
C LEU A 60 -40.51 -6.24 -1.96
N CYS A 61 -41.49 -6.94 -2.55
CA CYS A 61 -42.20 -6.45 -3.74
C CYS A 61 -42.95 -5.13 -3.46
N GLU A 62 -43.68 -5.07 -2.34
CA GLU A 62 -44.38 -3.85 -1.91
C GLU A 62 -43.42 -2.65 -1.77
N LEU A 63 -42.24 -2.88 -1.18
CA LEU A 63 -41.21 -1.86 -1.04
C LEU A 63 -40.66 -1.40 -2.40
N ILE A 64 -40.35 -2.36 -3.28
CA ILE A 64 -39.78 -2.10 -4.60
C ILE A 64 -40.74 -1.29 -5.47
N GLU A 65 -42.02 -1.65 -5.48
CA GLU A 65 -43.05 -0.92 -6.23
C GLU A 65 -43.26 0.49 -5.67
N ARG A 66 -43.37 0.62 -4.34
CA ARG A 66 -43.60 1.90 -3.67
C ARG A 66 -42.46 2.89 -3.89
N GLU A 67 -41.22 2.41 -3.76
CA GLU A 67 -40.02 3.24 -3.86
C GLU A 67 -39.49 3.33 -5.30
N GLY A 68 -40.06 2.59 -6.25
CA GLY A 68 -39.59 2.54 -7.63
C GLY A 68 -38.14 2.05 -7.74
N ILE A 69 -37.76 1.04 -6.95
CA ILE A 69 -36.40 0.47 -6.91
C ILE A 69 -36.11 -0.28 -8.22
N GLN A 70 -34.97 0.00 -8.84
CA GLN A 70 -34.52 -0.71 -10.05
C GLN A 70 -33.42 -1.75 -9.76
N GLU A 71 -32.66 -1.54 -8.69
CA GLU A 71 -31.53 -2.43 -8.35
C GLU A 71 -31.48 -2.70 -6.85
N ILE A 72 -31.03 -3.90 -6.49
CA ILE A 72 -30.74 -4.27 -5.11
C ILE A 72 -29.24 -4.52 -4.98
N ALA A 73 -28.57 -3.85 -4.05
CA ALA A 73 -27.20 -4.13 -3.66
C ALA A 73 -27.18 -4.83 -2.30
N THR A 74 -26.33 -5.84 -2.14
CA THR A 74 -26.21 -6.55 -0.86
C THR A 74 -24.78 -7.04 -0.65
N PRO A 75 -24.15 -6.72 0.49
CA PRO A 75 -22.87 -7.29 0.85
C PRO A 75 -23.01 -8.64 1.56
N HIS A 76 -24.24 -9.08 1.86
CA HIS A 76 -24.52 -10.28 2.64
C HIS A 76 -24.72 -11.50 1.72
N SER A 77 -23.79 -12.45 1.72
CA SER A 77 -23.77 -13.56 0.77
C SER A 77 -25.04 -14.44 0.76
N PRO A 78 -25.64 -14.81 1.92
CA PRO A 78 -26.90 -15.56 1.92
C PRO A 78 -28.06 -14.78 1.29
N THR A 79 -28.13 -13.46 1.54
CA THR A 79 -29.14 -12.59 0.93
C THR A 79 -28.95 -12.49 -0.56
N TYR A 80 -27.70 -12.29 -1.01
CA TYR A 80 -27.38 -12.28 -2.44
C TYR A 80 -27.86 -13.56 -3.13
N LEU A 81 -27.52 -14.73 -2.58
CA LEU A 81 -27.89 -16.02 -3.16
C LEU A 81 -29.42 -16.20 -3.24
N ALA A 82 -30.14 -15.85 -2.17
CA ALA A 82 -31.60 -15.96 -2.15
C ALA A 82 -32.27 -15.03 -3.16
N LEU A 83 -31.77 -13.80 -3.29
CA LEU A 83 -32.29 -12.82 -4.25
C LEU A 83 -31.94 -13.21 -5.69
N GLU A 84 -30.73 -13.71 -5.95
CA GLU A 84 -30.29 -14.15 -7.28
C GLU A 84 -31.19 -15.26 -7.83
N GLN A 85 -31.62 -16.18 -6.97
CA GLN A 85 -32.52 -17.27 -7.33
C GLN A 85 -33.98 -16.83 -7.51
N SER A 86 -34.39 -15.79 -6.78
CA SER A 86 -35.81 -15.41 -6.66
C SER A 86 -36.21 -14.26 -7.58
N LEU A 87 -35.36 -13.22 -7.69
CA LEU A 87 -35.68 -11.97 -8.39
C LEU A 87 -36.14 -12.16 -9.84
N PRO A 88 -35.47 -12.98 -10.70
CA PRO A 88 -35.90 -13.14 -12.09
C PRO A 88 -37.34 -13.68 -12.24
N ARG A 89 -37.85 -14.38 -11.21
CA ARG A 89 -39.20 -14.96 -11.20
C ARG A 89 -40.26 -14.00 -10.68
N ILE A 90 -39.90 -13.17 -9.69
CA ILE A 90 -40.87 -12.34 -8.96
C ILE A 90 -40.85 -10.87 -9.42
N LEU A 91 -39.71 -10.37 -9.87
CA LEU A 91 -39.48 -8.96 -10.23
C LEU A 91 -38.48 -8.89 -11.40
N PRO A 92 -38.88 -9.28 -12.63
CA PRO A 92 -37.97 -9.36 -13.78
C PRO A 92 -37.38 -8.01 -14.23
N GLY A 93 -37.94 -6.89 -13.75
CA GLY A 93 -37.43 -5.54 -13.99
C GLY A 93 -36.40 -5.05 -12.97
N VAL A 94 -36.06 -5.85 -11.96
CA VAL A 94 -35.11 -5.52 -10.90
C VAL A 94 -33.89 -6.43 -10.98
N SER A 95 -32.69 -5.84 -10.95
CA SER A 95 -31.43 -6.59 -10.99
C SER A 95 -30.68 -6.52 -9.65
N LEU A 96 -29.77 -7.48 -9.44
CA LEU A 96 -28.75 -7.35 -8.40
C LEU A 96 -27.61 -6.51 -8.93
N ARG A 97 -27.18 -5.54 -8.14
CA ARG A 97 -26.00 -4.72 -8.42
C ARG A 97 -24.74 -5.47 -7.96
N GLY A 98 -23.76 -5.56 -8.86
CA GLY A 98 -22.46 -6.17 -8.58
C GLY A 98 -22.47 -7.69 -8.72
N THR A 99 -21.42 -8.33 -8.18
CA THR A 99 -21.26 -9.79 -8.18
C THR A 99 -21.51 -10.37 -6.79
N SER A 100 -21.62 -11.69 -6.70
CA SER A 100 -21.75 -12.41 -5.43
C SER A 100 -20.65 -11.99 -4.45
N PRO A 101 -20.99 -11.52 -3.23
CA PRO A 101 -19.98 -11.14 -2.24
C PRO A 101 -19.04 -12.30 -1.88
N TYR A 102 -19.59 -13.52 -1.78
CA TYR A 102 -18.78 -14.73 -1.57
C TYR A 102 -17.87 -15.00 -2.78
N GLY A 103 -18.43 -14.95 -3.99
CA GLY A 103 -17.67 -15.15 -5.22
C GLY A 103 -16.51 -14.15 -5.36
N ALA A 104 -16.78 -12.87 -5.08
CA ALA A 104 -15.78 -11.80 -5.11
C ALA A 104 -14.64 -12.04 -4.11
N GLN A 105 -14.95 -12.49 -2.89
CA GLN A 105 -13.89 -12.84 -1.92
C GLN A 105 -13.07 -14.05 -2.36
N MET A 106 -13.71 -15.10 -2.89
CA MET A 106 -12.99 -16.28 -3.40
C MET A 106 -12.11 -15.95 -4.59
N GLU A 107 -12.59 -15.10 -5.50
CA GLU A 107 -11.83 -14.61 -6.64
C GLU A 107 -10.63 -13.77 -6.19
N ARG A 108 -10.82 -12.87 -5.21
CA ARG A 108 -9.72 -12.09 -4.62
C ARG A 108 -8.60 -12.99 -4.10
N VAL A 109 -8.93 -14.03 -3.32
CA VAL A 109 -7.96 -14.98 -2.78
C VAL A 109 -7.27 -15.76 -3.92
N SER A 110 -8.04 -16.26 -4.87
CA SER A 110 -7.51 -17.03 -6.00
C SER A 110 -6.56 -16.19 -6.86
N ARG A 111 -6.92 -14.93 -7.11
CA ARG A 111 -6.09 -13.96 -7.85
C ARG A 111 -4.78 -13.67 -7.11
N ALA A 112 -4.83 -13.40 -5.80
CA ALA A 112 -3.63 -13.14 -5.01
C ALA A 112 -2.66 -14.34 -5.00
N ASN A 113 -3.19 -15.56 -4.91
CA ASN A 113 -2.39 -16.78 -4.96
C ASN A 113 -1.75 -16.99 -6.35
N ALA A 114 -2.54 -16.87 -7.41
CA ALA A 114 -2.05 -17.02 -8.79
C ALA A 114 -1.00 -15.94 -9.13
N GLU A 115 -1.24 -14.71 -8.68
CA GLU A 115 -0.33 -13.59 -8.85
C GLU A 115 0.98 -13.81 -8.12
N GLY A 116 0.97 -14.17 -6.84
CA GLY A 116 2.21 -14.45 -6.11
C GLY A 116 3.00 -15.62 -6.70
N ALA A 117 2.34 -16.69 -7.17
CA ALA A 117 3.01 -17.78 -7.85
C ALA A 117 3.72 -17.34 -9.15
N ARG A 118 3.06 -16.50 -9.95
CA ARG A 118 3.67 -15.90 -11.16
C ARG A 118 4.83 -14.97 -10.79
N CYS A 119 4.63 -14.12 -9.79
CA CYS A 119 5.61 -13.16 -9.34
C CYS A 119 6.84 -13.84 -8.71
N ALA A 120 6.69 -14.99 -8.06
CA ALA A 120 7.82 -15.74 -7.51
C ALA A 120 8.87 -16.06 -8.58
N LEU A 121 8.44 -16.48 -9.78
CA LEU A 121 9.35 -16.73 -10.91
C LEU A 121 10.13 -15.47 -11.34
N ILE A 122 9.51 -14.30 -11.23
CA ILE A 122 10.17 -13.02 -11.54
C ILE A 122 11.19 -12.69 -10.46
N VAL A 123 10.81 -12.83 -9.18
CA VAL A 123 11.72 -12.58 -8.05
C VAL A 123 12.92 -13.52 -8.11
N ASP A 124 12.71 -14.80 -8.43
CA ASP A 124 13.78 -15.79 -8.58
C ASP A 124 14.72 -15.46 -9.75
N GLY A 125 14.19 -14.88 -10.83
CA GLY A 125 15.01 -14.38 -11.95
C GLY A 125 15.81 -13.12 -11.62
N ILE A 126 15.42 -12.37 -10.58
CA ILE A 126 16.16 -11.21 -10.08
C ILE A 126 17.17 -11.63 -9.00
N ALA A 127 16.87 -12.62 -8.18
CA ALA A 127 17.75 -13.04 -7.10
C ALA A 127 19.05 -13.68 -7.65
N ASP A 128 20.21 -13.30 -7.08
CA ASP A 128 21.50 -13.95 -7.41
C ASP A 128 21.69 -15.28 -6.64
N LYS A 129 20.98 -15.42 -5.52
CA LYS A 129 20.94 -16.62 -4.68
C LYS A 129 19.55 -17.22 -4.70
N GLU A 130 19.45 -18.50 -4.32
CA GLU A 130 18.15 -19.14 -4.17
C GLU A 130 17.28 -18.33 -3.21
N ASN A 131 16.19 -17.79 -3.74
CA ASN A 131 15.30 -16.93 -3.00
C ASN A 131 14.39 -17.77 -2.11
N SER A 132 14.52 -17.60 -0.80
CA SER A 132 13.77 -18.39 0.19
C SER A 132 12.45 -17.74 0.60
N ILE A 133 11.83 -16.89 -0.22
CA ILE A 133 10.49 -16.33 0.05
C ILE A 133 9.43 -17.38 -0.34
N PRO A 134 8.66 -17.93 0.60
CA PRO A 134 7.58 -18.84 0.25
C PRO A 134 6.53 -18.12 -0.61
N VAL A 135 6.00 -18.79 -1.64
CA VAL A 135 4.97 -18.22 -2.54
C VAL A 135 3.80 -17.62 -1.76
N GLY A 136 3.32 -18.30 -0.71
CA GLY A 136 2.23 -17.78 0.12
C GLY A 136 2.59 -16.49 0.85
N LEU A 137 3.84 -16.32 1.29
CA LEU A 137 4.31 -15.08 1.89
C LEU A 137 4.38 -13.96 0.84
N LEU A 138 4.92 -14.24 -0.35
CA LEU A 138 4.97 -13.28 -1.46
C LEU A 138 3.56 -12.84 -1.87
N SER A 139 2.62 -13.78 -2.02
CA SER A 139 1.20 -13.49 -2.27
C SER A 139 0.62 -12.54 -1.21
N ALA A 140 0.87 -12.80 0.07
CA ALA A 140 0.37 -11.98 1.16
C ALA A 140 1.01 -10.58 1.17
N ILE A 141 2.33 -10.48 0.93
CA ILE A 141 3.04 -9.20 0.86
C ILE A 141 2.46 -8.35 -0.28
N LEU A 142 2.37 -8.90 -1.49
CA LEU A 142 1.89 -8.16 -2.66
C LEU A 142 0.40 -7.78 -2.52
N ALA A 143 -0.45 -8.69 -2.05
CA ALA A 143 -1.87 -8.41 -1.86
C ALA A 143 -2.13 -7.31 -0.83
N GLN A 144 -1.32 -7.24 0.24
CA GLN A 144 -1.40 -6.18 1.23
C GLN A 144 -0.80 -4.87 0.71
N ALA A 145 0.33 -4.91 0.01
CA ALA A 145 0.94 -3.74 -0.60
C ALA A 145 -0.02 -3.06 -1.58
N ASP A 146 -0.81 -3.83 -2.34
CA ASP A 146 -1.84 -3.30 -3.25
C ASP A 146 -2.99 -2.56 -2.52
N GLN A 147 -3.13 -2.71 -1.19
CA GLN A 147 -4.11 -1.95 -0.38
C GLN A 147 -3.51 -0.68 0.23
N ILE A 148 -2.19 -0.53 0.23
CA ILE A 148 -1.50 0.63 0.80
C ILE A 148 -1.35 1.67 -0.32
N HIS A 149 -1.84 2.88 -0.07
CA HIS A 149 -1.64 3.99 -0.99
C HIS A 149 -0.14 4.30 -1.13
N GLY A 150 0.32 4.62 -2.34
CA GLY A 150 1.72 4.97 -2.60
C GLY A 150 2.11 4.72 -4.05
N GLU A 151 3.18 5.38 -4.49
CA GLU A 151 3.59 5.44 -5.90
C GLU A 151 4.58 4.32 -6.28
N CYS A 152 4.99 3.48 -5.32
CA CYS A 152 5.84 2.32 -5.59
C CYS A 152 5.14 1.31 -6.52
N THR A 153 5.74 1.10 -7.69
CA THR A 153 5.28 0.16 -8.72
C THR A 153 5.44 -1.30 -8.29
N LYS A 154 4.69 -2.20 -8.92
CA LYS A 154 4.78 -3.64 -8.63
C LYS A 154 6.14 -4.20 -9.03
N GLU A 155 6.66 -3.74 -10.16
CA GLU A 155 7.96 -4.11 -10.69
C GLU A 155 9.08 -3.73 -9.70
N LYS A 156 9.02 -2.53 -9.10
CA LYS A 156 9.95 -2.11 -8.04
C LYS A 156 9.83 -3.01 -6.80
N LEU A 157 8.62 -3.33 -6.36
CA LEU A 157 8.41 -4.25 -5.22
C LEU A 157 8.98 -5.65 -5.47
N LEU A 158 8.85 -6.19 -6.68
CA LEU A 158 9.44 -7.49 -7.04
C LEU A 158 10.96 -7.44 -7.06
N ALA A 159 11.54 -6.34 -7.55
CA ALA A 159 12.98 -6.12 -7.49
C ALA A 159 13.49 -6.03 -6.06
N ILE A 160 12.79 -5.28 -5.19
CA ILE A 160 13.05 -5.26 -3.75
C ILE A 160 12.99 -6.68 -3.20
N CYS A 161 11.97 -7.49 -3.50
CA CYS A 161 11.92 -8.88 -3.04
C CYS A 161 13.14 -9.70 -3.49
N GLY A 162 13.66 -9.46 -4.71
CA GLY A 162 14.77 -10.24 -5.27
C GLY A 162 16.11 -9.97 -4.57
N ILE A 163 16.38 -8.72 -4.21
CA ILE A 163 17.68 -8.33 -3.62
C ILE A 163 17.87 -8.79 -2.17
N PHE A 164 16.79 -9.05 -1.41
CA PHE A 164 16.90 -9.42 0.00
C PHE A 164 17.59 -10.76 0.24
N SER A 165 17.44 -11.72 -0.68
CA SER A 165 18.10 -13.04 -0.61
C SER A 165 19.63 -12.96 -0.57
N ASP A 166 20.18 -11.85 -1.05
CA ASP A 166 21.61 -11.61 -1.18
C ASP A 166 22.08 -10.33 -0.47
N SER A 167 21.24 -9.77 0.41
CA SER A 167 21.59 -8.62 1.22
C SER A 167 22.42 -9.03 2.44
N PRO A 168 23.42 -8.23 2.86
CA PRO A 168 24.16 -8.48 4.09
C PRO A 168 23.28 -8.22 5.32
N ARG A 169 23.79 -8.49 6.52
CA ARG A 169 23.16 -8.02 7.75
C ARG A 169 23.43 -6.53 7.96
N GLY A 170 22.44 -5.83 8.50
CA GLY A 170 22.48 -4.39 8.72
C GLY A 170 21.08 -3.79 8.71
N ASP A 171 21.00 -2.51 8.99
CA ASP A 171 19.75 -1.76 8.98
C ASP A 171 19.23 -1.60 7.54
N VAL A 172 17.91 -1.56 7.40
CA VAL A 172 17.21 -1.28 6.14
C VAL A 172 16.64 0.13 6.24
N ILE A 173 17.24 1.06 5.50
CA ILE A 173 16.89 2.48 5.55
C ILE A 173 16.10 2.86 4.31
N GLU A 174 14.96 3.52 4.52
CA GLU A 174 14.21 4.21 3.48
C GLU A 174 14.18 5.71 3.77
N ILE A 175 14.52 6.52 2.77
CA ILE A 175 14.41 7.98 2.78
C ILE A 175 13.29 8.34 1.80
N GLY A 176 12.24 8.99 2.29
CA GLY A 176 10.98 9.19 1.57
C GLY A 176 10.10 7.96 1.69
N SER A 177 9.13 8.01 2.60
CA SER A 177 8.27 6.86 2.93
C SER A 177 6.80 7.12 2.63
N LEU A 178 6.39 8.38 2.49
CA LEU A 178 5.02 8.76 2.15
C LEU A 178 3.98 8.04 3.03
N PHE A 179 3.15 7.15 2.47
CA PHE A 179 2.11 6.36 3.15
C PHE A 179 2.62 4.96 3.60
N GLY A 180 3.89 4.63 3.34
CA GLY A 180 4.58 3.45 3.87
C GLY A 180 4.46 2.17 3.03
N LYS A 181 4.12 2.27 1.73
CA LYS A 181 3.96 1.08 0.87
C LYS A 181 5.26 0.28 0.72
N SER A 182 6.36 0.94 0.38
CA SER A 182 7.69 0.32 0.29
C SER A 182 8.28 0.03 1.67
N ALA A 183 8.15 0.95 2.65
CA ALA A 183 8.49 0.71 4.05
C ALA A 183 7.92 -0.62 4.59
N TYR A 184 6.63 -0.87 4.33
CA TYR A 184 5.97 -2.13 4.68
C TYR A 184 6.68 -3.33 4.06
N VAL A 185 6.92 -3.32 2.74
CA VAL A 185 7.56 -4.45 2.05
C VAL A 185 9.00 -4.65 2.54
N LEU A 186 9.77 -3.58 2.70
CA LEU A 186 11.13 -3.60 3.25
C LEU A 186 11.14 -4.24 4.64
N ASN A 187 10.25 -3.82 5.53
CA ASN A 187 10.16 -4.35 6.90
C ASN A 187 9.75 -5.84 6.95
N ARG A 188 8.77 -6.24 6.12
CA ARG A 188 8.36 -7.64 6.00
C ARG A 188 9.50 -8.54 5.56
N LEU A 189 10.29 -8.09 4.58
CA LEU A 189 11.44 -8.83 4.04
C LEU A 189 12.61 -8.82 5.02
N ALA A 190 12.91 -7.68 5.66
CA ALA A 190 13.97 -7.57 6.66
C ALA A 190 13.75 -8.54 7.81
N THR A 191 12.50 -8.68 8.25
CA THR A 191 12.11 -9.66 9.27
C THR A 191 12.23 -11.09 8.77
N HIS A 192 11.73 -11.39 7.57
CA HIS A 192 11.78 -12.76 7.00
C HIS A 192 13.20 -13.27 6.82
N PHE A 193 14.10 -12.43 6.32
CA PHE A 193 15.49 -12.77 6.07
C PHE A 193 16.42 -12.54 7.27
N GLY A 194 15.94 -11.89 8.34
CA GLY A 194 16.76 -11.53 9.50
C GLY A 194 17.91 -10.58 9.14
N VAL A 195 17.64 -9.60 8.26
CA VAL A 195 18.62 -8.62 7.78
C VAL A 195 18.99 -7.64 8.88
N GLY A 196 18.00 -6.98 9.47
CA GLY A 196 18.16 -6.02 10.57
C GLY A 196 16.93 -5.13 10.74
N ALA A 197 17.06 -4.09 11.57
CA ALA A 197 15.98 -3.16 11.85
C ALA A 197 15.64 -2.32 10.61
N THR A 198 14.37 -2.00 10.42
CA THR A 198 13.93 -1.11 9.34
C THR A 198 13.68 0.30 9.89
N LEU A 199 14.23 1.31 9.24
CA LEU A 199 14.06 2.72 9.59
C LEU A 199 13.50 3.50 8.40
N ALA A 200 12.33 4.10 8.60
CA ALA A 200 11.73 5.05 7.66
C ALA A 200 12.13 6.49 8.02
N VAL A 201 12.55 7.27 7.05
CA VAL A 201 12.97 8.67 7.21
C VAL A 201 12.17 9.52 6.25
N ASP A 202 11.36 10.43 6.76
CA ASP A 202 10.58 11.35 5.93
C ASP A 202 10.28 12.61 6.74
N PRO A 203 10.36 13.82 6.15
CA PRO A 203 9.92 15.03 6.83
C PRO A 203 8.42 15.05 7.15
N TRP A 204 7.59 14.46 6.27
CA TRP A 204 6.14 14.67 6.20
C TRP A 204 5.78 16.15 6.38
N ASP A 205 6.42 17.01 5.60
CA ASP A 205 6.18 18.45 5.54
C ASP A 205 6.30 18.97 4.09
N MET A 206 5.67 20.11 3.82
CA MET A 206 5.66 20.68 2.46
C MET A 206 6.99 21.31 2.07
N GLU A 207 7.67 22.00 2.99
CA GLU A 207 8.84 22.83 2.67
C GLU A 207 10.03 21.98 2.18
N THR A 208 10.22 20.83 2.79
CA THR A 208 11.29 19.88 2.48
C THR A 208 10.94 19.02 1.25
N SER A 209 9.65 18.74 1.03
CA SER A 209 9.19 17.84 -0.04
C SER A 209 8.93 18.52 -1.39
N VAL A 210 9.01 19.86 -1.49
CA VAL A 210 8.87 20.56 -2.78
C VAL A 210 10.13 20.36 -3.63
N GLN A 211 9.93 19.81 -4.83
CA GLN A 211 10.96 19.54 -5.83
C GLN A 211 11.11 20.74 -6.77
N LYS A 212 12.17 21.53 -6.58
CA LYS A 212 12.38 22.81 -7.28
C LYS A 212 12.88 22.62 -8.70
N ASP A 213 13.50 21.48 -9.00
CA ASP A 213 14.00 21.14 -10.33
C ASP A 213 12.88 20.60 -11.25
N SER A 214 11.72 20.25 -10.68
CA SER A 214 10.54 19.80 -11.42
C SER A 214 9.64 20.93 -11.90
N SER A 215 8.74 20.61 -12.84
CA SER A 215 7.77 21.56 -13.39
C SER A 215 6.89 22.21 -12.31
N VAL A 216 6.38 23.42 -12.59
CA VAL A 216 5.49 24.16 -11.67
C VAL A 216 4.27 23.33 -11.25
N LEU A 217 3.74 22.47 -12.14
CA LEU A 217 2.61 21.59 -11.82
C LEU A 217 2.97 20.56 -10.73
N ILE A 218 4.17 20.00 -10.77
CA ILE A 218 4.66 19.05 -9.77
C ILE A 218 4.88 19.76 -8.43
N GLN A 219 5.48 20.95 -8.47
CA GLN A 219 5.63 21.79 -7.27
C GLN A 219 4.28 22.17 -6.64
N GLN A 220 3.24 22.39 -7.45
CA GLN A 220 1.89 22.67 -6.97
C GLN A 220 1.20 21.43 -6.40
N TYR A 221 1.48 20.25 -6.97
CA TYR A 221 0.93 18.98 -6.50
C TYR A 221 1.34 18.67 -5.05
N THR A 222 2.62 18.87 -4.71
CA THR A 222 3.13 18.76 -3.33
C THR A 222 2.42 19.70 -2.34
N ARG A 223 1.91 20.85 -2.83
CA ARG A 223 1.26 21.87 -1.99
C ARG A 223 -0.21 21.60 -1.71
N VAL A 224 -0.88 20.75 -2.49
CA VAL A 224 -2.29 20.41 -2.24
C VAL A 224 -2.45 19.31 -1.19
N TRP A 225 -1.34 18.71 -0.75
CA TRP A 225 -1.33 17.65 0.24
C TRP A 225 -1.46 18.17 1.66
N ASP A 226 -2.29 17.49 2.44
CA ASP A 226 -2.30 17.60 3.90
C ASP A 226 -1.26 16.63 4.45
N TRP A 227 -0.04 17.13 4.65
CA TRP A 227 1.10 16.34 5.09
C TRP A 227 0.92 15.65 6.45
N ASN A 228 0.06 16.21 7.32
CA ASN A 228 -0.27 15.53 8.57
C ASN A 228 -1.16 14.31 8.32
N ARG A 229 -2.12 14.40 7.39
CA ARG A 229 -2.94 13.23 7.01
C ARG A 229 -2.13 12.15 6.29
N ILE A 230 -1.10 12.54 5.53
CA ILE A 230 -0.18 11.57 4.93
C ILE A 230 0.58 10.82 6.01
N PHE A 231 1.11 11.55 7.01
CA PHE A 231 1.76 10.94 8.16
C PHE A 231 0.81 10.07 8.99
N ASP A 232 -0.43 10.50 9.22
CA ASP A 232 -1.44 9.66 9.86
C ASP A 232 -1.69 8.38 9.06
N GLY A 233 -1.77 8.48 7.73
CA GLY A 233 -1.88 7.35 6.82
C GLY A 233 -0.69 6.39 6.92
N PHE A 234 0.54 6.93 6.99
CA PHE A 234 1.75 6.15 7.24
C PHE A 234 1.69 5.41 8.57
N LEU A 235 1.31 6.11 9.65
CA LEU A 235 1.18 5.52 10.98
C LEU A 235 0.10 4.43 11.02
N LEU A 236 -1.04 4.62 10.33
CA LEU A 236 -2.09 3.61 10.20
C LEU A 236 -1.57 2.37 9.48
N THR A 237 -0.84 2.55 8.37
CA THR A 237 -0.21 1.45 7.62
C THR A 237 0.78 0.69 8.49
N MET A 238 1.77 1.40 9.05
CA MET A 238 2.90 0.75 9.70
C MET A 238 2.53 0.16 11.06
N GLN A 239 1.67 0.80 11.86
CA GLN A 239 1.21 0.17 13.12
C GLN A 239 0.37 -1.09 12.87
N ALA A 240 -0.38 -1.14 11.76
CA ALA A 240 -1.17 -2.31 11.42
C ALA A 240 -0.34 -3.46 10.81
N CYS A 241 0.73 -3.13 10.09
CA CYS A 241 1.39 -4.09 9.19
C CYS A 241 2.87 -4.36 9.51
N CYS A 242 3.51 -3.59 10.39
CA CYS A 242 4.91 -3.83 10.72
C CYS A 242 5.09 -5.19 11.41
N CYS A 243 6.21 -5.84 11.13
CA CYS A 243 6.69 -6.99 11.87
C CYS A 243 8.18 -6.81 12.19
N GLY A 244 8.65 -7.41 13.29
CA GLY A 244 10.03 -7.25 13.71
C GLY A 244 10.39 -5.81 14.10
N ASP A 245 11.68 -5.50 14.07
CA ASP A 245 12.21 -4.21 14.50
C ASP A 245 11.97 -3.12 13.45
N PHE A 246 11.17 -2.13 13.82
CA PHE A 246 10.80 -1.00 12.97
C PHE A 246 10.79 0.31 13.76
N ASN A 247 11.20 1.41 13.14
CA ASN A 247 10.90 2.74 13.63
C ASN A 247 10.89 3.76 12.49
N TYR A 248 10.57 5.01 12.82
CA TYR A 248 10.67 6.12 11.88
C TYR A 248 11.33 7.34 12.52
N ILE A 249 11.87 8.23 11.69
CA ILE A 249 12.28 9.58 12.08
C ILE A 249 11.52 10.57 11.20
N ARG A 250 10.64 11.37 11.83
CA ARG A 250 9.95 12.48 11.18
C ARG A 250 10.83 13.71 11.12
N ALA A 251 11.73 13.77 10.14
CA ALA A 251 12.66 14.87 9.93
C ALA A 251 13.23 14.85 8.50
N SER A 252 13.92 15.94 8.12
CA SER A 252 14.74 15.93 6.91
C SER A 252 15.82 14.84 7.00
N SER A 253 16.22 14.32 5.84
CA SER A 253 17.26 13.28 5.73
C SER A 253 18.54 13.62 6.48
N MET A 254 19.02 14.88 6.39
CA MET A 254 20.22 15.32 7.10
C MET A 254 20.07 15.28 8.63
N SER A 255 18.91 15.68 9.16
CA SER A 255 18.64 15.63 10.60
C SER A 255 18.50 14.19 11.10
N ALA A 256 17.81 13.34 10.33
CA ALA A 256 17.67 11.92 10.63
C ALA A 256 19.01 11.20 10.57
N TYR A 257 19.88 11.53 9.61
CA TYR A 257 21.25 11.00 9.54
C TYR A 257 22.04 11.35 10.80
N GLY A 258 21.95 12.59 11.30
CA GLY A 258 22.61 12.99 12.55
C GLY A 258 22.16 12.16 13.77
N GLN A 259 20.89 11.74 13.81
CA GLN A 259 20.37 10.84 14.84
C GLN A 259 20.87 9.40 14.65
N TYR A 260 20.90 8.91 13.41
CA TYR A 260 21.40 7.57 13.05
C TYR A 260 22.91 7.43 13.33
N ASP A 261 23.71 8.42 12.92
CA ASP A 261 25.17 8.42 13.13
C ASP A 261 25.55 8.57 14.60
N GLY A 262 24.81 9.40 15.34
CA GLY A 262 25.05 9.67 16.75
C GLY A 262 24.44 8.65 17.72
N GLY A 263 23.60 7.71 17.26
CA GLY A 263 22.79 6.88 18.14
C GLY A 263 22.47 5.49 17.59
N ALA A 264 22.69 4.47 18.43
CA ALA A 264 22.29 3.09 18.15
C ALA A 264 20.80 2.82 18.38
N VAL A 265 19.98 3.84 18.59
CA VAL A 265 18.60 3.69 19.06
C VAL A 265 17.71 4.81 18.54
N VAL A 266 16.57 4.44 17.99
CA VAL A 266 15.46 5.35 17.69
C VAL A 266 14.28 5.03 18.60
N VAL A 267 13.58 6.08 19.04
CA VAL A 267 12.39 5.94 19.87
C VAL A 267 11.26 6.75 19.26
N SER A 268 10.10 6.12 19.07
CA SER A 268 8.85 6.81 18.75
C SER A 268 7.76 6.39 19.73
N GLU A 269 6.70 7.19 19.80
CA GLU A 269 5.54 6.87 20.62
C GLU A 269 4.84 5.58 20.15
N GLN A 270 4.73 5.39 18.83
CA GLN A 270 3.94 4.30 18.23
C GLN A 270 4.69 2.96 18.21
N PHE A 271 6.02 2.99 18.01
CA PHE A 271 6.82 1.77 17.85
C PHE A 271 7.78 1.52 19.03
N GLY A 272 7.80 2.41 20.01
CA GLY A 272 8.68 2.29 21.17
C GLY A 272 10.14 2.43 20.76
N ARG A 273 11.01 1.64 21.40
CA ARG A 273 12.46 1.68 21.24
C ARG A 273 12.92 0.63 20.25
N THR A 274 13.70 1.05 19.26
CA THR A 274 14.30 0.17 18.24
C THR A 274 15.81 0.38 18.23
N GLU A 275 16.57 -0.70 18.31
CA GLU A 275 18.04 -0.66 18.24
C GLU A 275 18.50 -0.80 16.78
N LEU A 276 19.45 0.04 16.40
CA LEU A 276 20.02 0.09 15.06
C LEU A 276 21.45 -0.43 15.09
N ALA A 277 21.83 -1.17 14.04
CA ALA A 277 23.18 -1.69 13.89
C ALA A 277 24.22 -0.60 13.58
N GLY A 278 23.80 0.53 13.01
CA GLY A 278 24.69 1.59 12.55
C GLY A 278 25.44 1.24 11.26
N SER A 279 25.02 0.16 10.60
CA SER A 279 25.57 -0.37 9.34
C SER A 279 24.41 -0.76 8.45
N ILE A 280 24.34 -0.21 7.24
CA ILE A 280 23.16 -0.27 6.37
C ILE A 280 23.29 -1.43 5.38
N ALA A 281 22.36 -2.38 5.40
CA ALA A 281 22.30 -3.45 4.41
C ALA A 281 21.65 -2.99 3.10
N ILE A 282 20.60 -2.18 3.20
CA ILE A 282 19.83 -1.66 2.07
C ILE A 282 19.53 -0.19 2.33
N LEU A 283 19.89 0.67 1.38
CA LEU A 283 19.59 2.09 1.36
C LEU A 283 18.63 2.40 0.20
N HIS A 284 17.38 2.72 0.49
CA HIS A 284 16.38 3.17 -0.49
C HIS A 284 16.27 4.70 -0.45
N ILE A 285 16.66 5.36 -1.53
CA ILE A 285 16.63 6.82 -1.69
C ILE A 285 15.43 7.16 -2.59
N ASP A 286 14.37 7.67 -1.98
CA ASP A 286 13.06 7.99 -2.59
C ASP A 286 12.49 9.31 -1.99
N GLY A 287 13.39 10.21 -1.60
CA GLY A 287 13.07 11.47 -0.94
C GLY A 287 12.69 12.59 -1.90
N ASN A 288 13.43 13.69 -1.84
CA ASN A 288 13.26 14.79 -2.80
C ASN A 288 14.09 14.49 -4.06
N HIS A 289 13.47 14.61 -5.24
CA HIS A 289 14.09 14.27 -6.53
C HIS A 289 14.93 15.39 -7.14
N ASP A 290 15.10 16.53 -6.46
CA ASP A 290 16.10 17.53 -6.84
C ASP A 290 17.50 16.91 -6.76
N GLU A 291 18.36 17.17 -7.76
CA GLU A 291 19.70 16.55 -7.86
C GLU A 291 20.50 16.75 -6.57
N SER A 292 20.45 17.95 -6.01
CA SER A 292 21.15 18.31 -4.76
C SER A 292 20.66 17.54 -3.54
N ALA A 293 19.37 17.19 -3.48
CA ALA A 293 18.80 16.43 -2.38
C ALA A 293 19.20 14.96 -2.47
N VAL A 294 19.08 14.35 -3.65
CA VAL A 294 19.52 12.96 -3.87
C VAL A 294 21.03 12.82 -3.62
N ARG A 295 21.84 13.80 -4.05
CA ARG A 295 23.28 13.83 -3.79
C ARG A 295 23.58 13.87 -2.30
N LEU A 296 22.86 14.72 -1.54
CA LEU A 296 23.00 14.82 -0.10
C LEU A 296 22.65 13.50 0.59
N ASP A 297 21.55 12.86 0.19
CA ASP A 297 21.12 11.57 0.75
C ASP A 297 22.19 10.49 0.50
N PHE A 298 22.71 10.41 -0.72
CA PHE A 298 23.79 9.49 -1.04
C PHE A 298 25.05 9.77 -0.21
N ASP A 299 25.54 11.01 -0.20
CA ASP A 299 26.81 11.36 0.45
C ASP A 299 26.75 11.15 1.97
N LEU A 300 25.61 11.40 2.59
CA LEU A 300 25.40 11.17 4.03
C LEU A 300 25.26 9.69 4.36
N TRP A 301 24.34 8.97 3.70
CA TRP A 301 23.94 7.65 4.15
C TRP A 301 24.80 6.51 3.57
N ALA A 302 25.28 6.63 2.32
CA ALA A 302 26.03 5.55 1.67
C ALA A 302 27.37 5.25 2.35
N GLN A 303 27.94 6.19 3.12
CA GLN A 303 29.15 5.93 3.92
C GLN A 303 28.93 4.90 5.06
N LYS A 304 27.67 4.63 5.41
CA LYS A 304 27.29 3.62 6.42
C LYS A 304 26.90 2.29 5.76
N LEU A 305 26.97 2.18 4.44
CA LEU A 305 26.61 0.97 3.72
C LEU A 305 27.55 -0.18 4.10
N ALA A 306 26.97 -1.31 4.49
CA ALA A 306 27.67 -2.54 4.76
C ALA A 306 28.33 -3.06 3.47
N PRO A 307 29.48 -3.76 3.56
CA PRO A 307 30.04 -4.49 2.42
C PRO A 307 29.00 -5.47 1.85
N GLY A 308 28.83 -5.47 0.53
CA GLY A 308 27.78 -6.26 -0.12
C GLY A 308 26.39 -5.60 -0.14
N GLY A 309 26.26 -4.41 0.44
CA GLY A 309 25.00 -3.70 0.59
C GLY A 309 24.41 -3.18 -0.71
N TRP A 310 23.12 -2.91 -0.68
CA TRP A 310 22.35 -2.41 -1.82
C TRP A 310 21.99 -0.94 -1.66
N ILE A 311 22.06 -0.20 -2.76
CA ILE A 311 21.49 1.14 -2.89
C ILE A 311 20.40 1.08 -3.96
N ILE A 312 19.25 1.66 -3.67
CA ILE A 312 18.13 1.80 -4.60
C ILE A 312 17.94 3.30 -4.81
N PHE A 313 18.24 3.78 -6.01
CA PHE A 313 17.91 5.14 -6.43
C PHE A 313 16.54 5.10 -7.08
N ASP A 314 15.52 5.55 -6.36
CA ASP A 314 14.19 5.63 -6.93
C ASP A 314 14.09 6.72 -7.99
N ASP A 315 13.09 6.60 -8.87
CA ASP A 315 12.83 7.59 -9.92
C ASP A 315 14.05 7.87 -10.82
N TYR A 316 14.89 6.85 -11.02
CA TYR A 316 15.98 6.85 -11.99
C TYR A 316 15.45 7.02 -13.43
N GLU A 317 14.29 6.46 -13.74
CA GLU A 317 13.54 6.71 -14.99
C GLU A 317 12.24 7.46 -14.68
N TRP A 318 12.35 8.76 -14.44
CA TRP A 318 11.21 9.61 -14.07
C TRP A 318 10.88 10.67 -15.13
N THR A 319 9.59 10.92 -15.37
CA THR A 319 9.14 11.82 -16.45
C THR A 319 9.14 13.29 -16.06
N HIS A 320 9.46 13.62 -14.81
CA HIS A 320 9.25 14.95 -14.24
C HIS A 320 10.54 15.61 -13.71
N GLY A 321 11.68 14.95 -13.91
CA GLY A 321 13.02 15.40 -13.52
C GLY A 321 14.03 14.28 -13.75
N ASP A 322 15.32 14.61 -13.69
CA ASP A 322 16.43 13.66 -13.88
C ASP A 322 17.45 13.69 -12.74
N GLY A 323 17.18 14.39 -11.64
CA GLY A 323 18.06 14.48 -10.48
C GLY A 323 18.54 13.11 -9.95
N PRO A 324 17.66 12.13 -9.71
CA PRO A 324 18.08 10.80 -9.28
C PRO A 324 18.96 10.09 -10.31
N LYS A 325 18.64 10.26 -11.60
CA LYS A 325 19.40 9.68 -12.71
C LYS A 325 20.82 10.21 -12.78
N VAL A 326 20.95 11.55 -12.75
CA VAL A 326 22.25 12.23 -12.78
C VAL A 326 23.11 11.74 -11.63
N VAL A 327 22.56 11.75 -10.40
CA VAL A 327 23.29 11.34 -9.22
C VAL A 327 23.73 9.88 -9.28
N ALA A 328 22.81 8.99 -9.67
CA ALA A 328 23.07 7.56 -9.74
C ALA A 328 24.09 7.19 -10.83
N ASP A 329 24.02 7.83 -12.00
CA ASP A 329 24.99 7.62 -13.09
C ASP A 329 26.40 8.07 -12.68
N GLU A 330 26.52 9.21 -11.99
CA GLU A 330 27.80 9.68 -11.44
C GLU A 330 28.36 8.73 -10.37
N VAL A 331 27.51 8.24 -9.46
CA VAL A 331 27.90 7.27 -8.42
C VAL A 331 28.43 5.99 -9.06
N VAL A 332 27.67 5.42 -9.99
CA VAL A 332 28.06 4.18 -10.68
C VAL A 332 29.34 4.38 -11.49
N GLY A 333 29.55 5.54 -12.11
CA GLY A 333 30.79 5.88 -12.80
C GLY A 333 31.97 6.01 -11.84
N LYS A 334 31.82 6.76 -10.75
CA LYS A 334 32.86 7.01 -9.74
C LYS A 334 33.29 5.73 -9.01
N TYR A 335 32.34 4.85 -8.70
CA TYR A 335 32.58 3.63 -7.94
C TYR A 335 32.53 2.37 -8.81
N ALA A 336 32.72 2.47 -10.13
CA ALA A 336 32.58 1.35 -11.06
C ALA A 336 33.37 0.09 -10.67
N GLY A 337 34.57 0.25 -10.08
CA GLY A 337 35.40 -0.86 -9.59
C GLY A 337 34.83 -1.60 -8.37
N PHE A 338 33.85 -1.01 -7.68
CA PHE A 338 33.18 -1.56 -6.51
C PHE A 338 31.71 -1.91 -6.78
N VAL A 339 31.18 -1.68 -7.98
CA VAL A 339 29.82 -2.10 -8.34
C VAL A 339 29.85 -3.56 -8.74
N GLU A 340 29.25 -4.42 -7.92
CA GLU A 340 29.15 -5.87 -8.18
C GLU A 340 28.01 -6.15 -9.17
N ARG A 341 26.88 -5.45 -9.00
CA ARG A 341 25.70 -5.63 -9.82
C ARG A 341 24.90 -4.33 -9.92
N LYS A 342 24.25 -4.11 -11.06
CA LYS A 342 23.23 -3.07 -11.20
C LYS A 342 22.16 -3.47 -12.21
N PHE A 343 20.94 -3.00 -12.00
CA PHE A 343 19.84 -3.16 -12.95
C PHE A 343 18.74 -2.13 -12.68
N VAL A 344 17.93 -1.84 -13.71
CA VAL A 344 16.76 -0.97 -13.59
C VAL A 344 15.51 -1.82 -13.48
N ALA A 345 14.62 -1.51 -12.55
CA ALA A 345 13.33 -2.15 -12.41
C ALA A 345 12.30 -1.19 -11.81
N GLY A 346 11.13 -1.09 -12.45
CA GLY A 346 10.02 -0.29 -11.94
C GLY A 346 10.33 1.21 -11.80
N GLY A 347 11.22 1.75 -12.63
CA GLY A 347 11.67 3.15 -12.57
C GLY A 347 12.90 3.41 -11.71
N ALA A 348 13.30 2.45 -10.87
CA ALA A 348 14.44 2.61 -9.95
C ALA A 348 15.71 1.92 -10.46
N LEU A 349 16.88 2.47 -10.13
CA LEU A 349 18.17 1.81 -10.32
C LEU A 349 18.60 1.12 -9.02
N PHE A 350 18.80 -0.19 -9.10
CA PHE A 350 19.35 -1.01 -8.03
C PHE A 350 20.85 -1.19 -8.25
N VAL A 351 21.65 -0.97 -7.22
CA VAL A 351 23.12 -1.09 -7.25
C VAL A 351 23.60 -1.89 -6.05
N LYS A 352 24.25 -3.01 -6.30
CA LYS A 352 24.97 -3.78 -5.28
C LYS A 352 26.43 -3.35 -5.24
N MET A 353 26.89 -3.00 -4.05
CA MET A 353 28.29 -2.65 -3.81
C MET A 353 29.07 -3.89 -3.38
N SER A 354 30.36 -3.94 -3.72
CA SER A 354 31.27 -5.04 -3.45
C SER A 354 31.35 -5.38 -1.96
N SER A 355 31.45 -6.67 -1.65
CA SER A 355 31.73 -7.19 -0.30
C SER A 355 33.21 -7.07 0.10
N THR A 356 34.10 -6.80 -0.86
CA THR A 356 35.52 -6.52 -0.63
C THR A 356 35.80 -5.05 -0.95
N GLY A 357 36.03 -4.26 0.08
CA GLY A 357 36.52 -2.87 -0.02
C GLY A 357 38.02 -2.79 -0.16
#